data_AF-A0A3D0SSA2-F1
#
_entry.id   AF-A0A3D0SSA2-F1
#
_cell.length_a   1.000
_cell.length_b   1.000
_cell.length_c   1.000
_cell.angle_alpha   90.00
_cell.angle_beta   90.00
_cell.angle_gamma   90.00
#
_symmetry.space_group_name_H-M   'P 1'
#
loop_
_entity.id
_entity.type
_entity.pdbx_description
1 polymer ?
#
loop_
_entity_poly.entity_id
_entity_poly.type
_entity_poly.pdbx_seq_one_letter_code
_entity_poly.pdbx_strand_id
1 'polypeptide(L)'
;MFLLRIAEDWASQISRIRDAHTDDTHLIRFDNTYYRLCRPGPETFKVTVAPGTGRVEEGITLTLQVRDLYVTHIGTQLFGRYASTLDRLAPQALTLDQVVHELPTAQGDRLFEWQSLLVFCVAESLRNDLIAMAVGQMISATMGNPVLRGPAAQLPVRDYLPIARTWGQASDAVFQAFSPQAQRIVLRPRSQLSLVERRFYERVDETKIPSHLVRSARTIKVLKRPG
;
A
#
# COMPACT_ATOMS: atom_id res chain seq x y z
N MET A 1 4.36 0.06 -16.66
CA MET A 1 4.89 -1.00 -15.77
C MET A 1 5.88 -0.36 -14.84
N PHE A 2 5.81 -0.61 -13.53
CA PHE A 2 6.73 -0.07 -12.53
C PHE A 2 7.67 -1.15 -12.03
N LEU A 3 8.92 -0.80 -11.81
CA LEU A 3 9.89 -1.64 -11.11
C LEU A 3 9.95 -1.19 -9.65
N LEU A 4 9.79 -2.12 -8.72
CA LEU A 4 9.91 -1.91 -7.29
C LEU A 4 11.03 -2.82 -6.78
N ARG A 5 12.20 -2.25 -6.51
CA ARG A 5 13.34 -3.00 -5.97
C ARG A 5 13.27 -3.03 -4.45
N ILE A 6 13.57 -4.19 -3.86
CA ILE A 6 13.75 -4.33 -2.41
C ILE A 6 15.05 -3.61 -2.01
N ALA A 7 14.94 -2.33 -1.65
CA ALA A 7 16.09 -1.46 -1.38
C ALA A 7 15.73 -0.38 -0.35
N GLU A 8 16.73 0.33 0.15
CA GLU A 8 16.59 1.36 1.20
C GLU A 8 15.64 2.50 0.82
N ASP A 9 15.50 2.79 -0.47
CA ASP A 9 14.59 3.82 -1.00
C ASP A 9 13.15 3.30 -1.22
N TRP A 10 12.78 2.16 -0.63
CA TRP A 10 11.46 1.53 -0.75
C TRP A 10 10.30 2.52 -0.62
N ALA A 11 10.27 3.32 0.45
CA ALA A 11 9.20 4.29 0.68
C ALA A 11 9.09 5.34 -0.44
N SER A 12 10.23 5.78 -0.99
CA SER A 12 10.29 6.70 -2.13
C SER A 12 9.82 6.04 -3.43
N GLN A 13 10.19 4.78 -3.67
CA GLN A 13 9.68 4.00 -4.81
C GLN A 13 8.15 3.82 -4.72
N ILE A 14 7.64 3.47 -3.54
CA ILE A 14 6.21 3.35 -3.27
C ILE A 14 5.49 4.68 -3.51
N SER A 15 6.04 5.80 -3.03
CA SER A 15 5.45 7.12 -3.28
C SER A 15 5.33 7.40 -4.78
N ARG A 16 6.37 7.13 -5.58
CA ARG A 16 6.32 7.32 -7.04
C ARG A 16 5.23 6.48 -7.72
N ILE A 17 5.11 5.21 -7.33
CA ILE A 17 4.05 4.32 -7.88
C ILE A 17 2.67 4.85 -7.48
N ARG A 18 2.53 5.27 -6.22
CA ARG A 18 1.29 5.83 -5.68
C ARG A 18 0.88 7.09 -6.44
N ASP A 19 1.79 8.03 -6.62
CA ASP A 19 1.54 9.30 -7.31
C ASP A 19 1.13 9.08 -8.78
N ALA A 20 1.70 8.06 -9.43
CA ALA A 20 1.37 7.73 -10.82
C ALA A 20 -0.05 7.19 -11.01
N HIS A 21 -0.65 6.56 -10.00
CA HIS A 21 -1.92 5.82 -10.11
C HIS A 21 -3.07 6.35 -9.24
N THR A 22 -2.84 7.44 -8.50
CA THR A 22 -3.84 8.03 -7.61
C THR A 22 -3.84 9.54 -7.76
N ASP A 23 -4.97 10.18 -7.45
CA ASP A 23 -5.17 11.62 -7.61
C ASP A 23 -5.05 12.35 -6.28
N ASP A 24 -4.49 13.56 -6.32
CA ASP A 24 -4.44 14.46 -5.17
C ASP A 24 -5.83 15.05 -4.87
N THR A 25 -6.30 14.87 -3.63
CA THR A 25 -7.66 15.24 -3.23
C THR A 25 -7.76 16.59 -2.52
N HIS A 26 -6.63 17.15 -2.04
CA HIS A 26 -6.60 18.30 -1.12
C HIS A 26 -7.39 18.10 0.19
N LEU A 27 -7.88 16.90 0.46
CA LEU A 27 -8.53 16.56 1.71
C LEU A 27 -7.47 16.26 2.76
N ILE A 28 -7.56 16.95 3.89
CA ILE A 28 -6.55 16.95 4.92
C ILE A 28 -6.78 15.78 5.87
N ARG A 29 -5.73 15.00 6.08
CA ARG A 29 -5.60 13.87 7.00
C ARG A 29 -5.45 14.35 8.45
N PHE A 30 -5.51 13.40 9.36
CA PHE A 30 -5.26 13.61 10.79
C PHE A 30 -3.87 14.15 11.09
N ASP A 31 -2.87 13.78 10.29
CA ASP A 31 -1.47 14.21 10.43
C ASP A 31 -1.13 15.54 9.73
N ASN A 32 -2.14 16.28 9.27
CA ASN A 32 -2.02 17.51 8.45
C ASN A 32 -1.47 17.29 7.03
N THR A 33 -1.23 16.06 6.59
CA THR A 33 -0.93 15.77 5.18
C THR A 33 -2.22 15.58 4.38
N TYR A 34 -2.13 15.27 3.09
CA TYR A 34 -3.31 15.08 2.23
C TYR A 34 -3.57 13.60 1.91
N TYR A 35 -4.86 13.24 1.82
CA TYR A 35 -5.29 11.98 1.25
C TYR A 35 -5.06 11.98 -0.27
N ARG A 36 -4.80 10.79 -0.80
CA ARG A 36 -4.89 10.50 -2.23
C ARG A 36 -6.11 9.62 -2.49
N LEU A 37 -6.64 9.66 -3.70
CA LEU A 37 -7.79 8.86 -4.10
C LEU A 37 -7.43 8.02 -5.30
N CYS A 38 -7.82 6.74 -5.28
CA CYS A 38 -7.69 5.87 -6.44
C CYS A 38 -8.45 6.44 -7.64
N ARG A 39 -7.92 6.26 -8.85
CA ARG A 39 -8.59 6.71 -10.09
C ARG A 39 -9.80 5.84 -10.43
N PRO A 40 -10.81 6.36 -11.15
CA PRO A 40 -11.94 5.56 -11.59
C PRO A 40 -11.54 4.56 -12.69
N GLY A 41 -12.36 3.54 -12.91
CA GLY A 41 -12.27 2.63 -14.06
C GLY A 41 -11.82 1.20 -13.72
N PRO A 42 -11.99 0.26 -14.67
CA PRO A 42 -11.62 -1.15 -14.51
C PRO A 42 -10.14 -1.42 -14.78
N GLU A 43 -9.37 -0.37 -15.04
CA GLU A 43 -7.98 -0.47 -15.46
C GLU A 43 -7.12 -1.14 -14.39
N THR A 44 -6.08 -1.83 -14.86
CA THR A 44 -5.06 -2.42 -14.00
C THR A 44 -3.69 -1.89 -14.35
N PHE A 45 -2.80 -1.88 -13.37
CA PHE A 45 -1.38 -1.58 -13.58
C PHE A 45 -0.51 -2.69 -13.00
N LYS A 46 0.73 -2.75 -13.49
CA LYS A 46 1.70 -3.80 -13.13
C LYS A 46 2.87 -3.22 -12.36
N VAL A 47 3.22 -3.86 -11.26
CA VAL A 47 4.42 -3.61 -10.45
C VAL A 47 5.25 -4.88 -10.43
N THR A 48 6.49 -4.83 -10.93
CA THR A 48 7.44 -5.94 -10.82
C THR A 48 8.31 -5.72 -9.59
N VAL A 49 8.20 -6.62 -8.63
CA VAL A 49 9.01 -6.63 -7.41
C VAL A 49 10.30 -7.36 -7.70
N ALA A 50 11.43 -6.66 -7.72
CA ALA A 50 12.74 -7.23 -8.00
C ALA A 50 13.55 -7.37 -6.69
N PRO A 51 14.44 -8.39 -6.62
CA PRO A 51 15.30 -8.55 -5.45
C PRO A 51 16.27 -7.36 -5.34
N GLY A 52 16.70 -7.06 -4.12
CA GLY A 52 17.66 -6.00 -3.85
C GLY A 52 19.00 -6.27 -4.55
N THR A 53 19.51 -7.48 -4.38
CA THR A 53 20.68 -8.01 -5.09
C THR A 53 20.24 -9.07 -6.10
N GLY A 54 20.40 -8.80 -7.40
CA GLY A 54 20.00 -9.74 -8.45
C GLY A 54 19.52 -9.06 -9.73
N ARG A 55 19.15 -9.88 -10.73
CA ARG A 55 18.64 -9.39 -12.03
C ARG A 55 17.16 -9.03 -11.92
N VAL A 56 16.75 -8.00 -12.65
CA VAL A 56 15.34 -7.56 -12.70
C VAL A 56 14.42 -8.65 -13.29
N GLU A 57 14.95 -9.49 -14.16
CA GLU A 57 14.23 -10.60 -14.80
C GLU A 57 13.74 -11.67 -13.80
N GLU A 58 14.34 -11.74 -12.62
CA GLU A 58 13.92 -12.62 -11.53
C GLU A 58 12.72 -12.06 -10.74
N GLY A 59 12.28 -10.84 -11.07
CA GLY A 59 11.23 -10.15 -10.32
C GLY A 59 9.84 -10.76 -10.49
N ILE A 60 9.04 -10.65 -9.44
CA ILE A 60 7.64 -11.10 -9.43
C ILE A 60 6.72 -9.96 -9.84
N THR A 61 5.94 -10.15 -10.90
CA THR A 61 4.94 -9.15 -11.33
C THR A 61 3.64 -9.27 -10.55
N LEU A 62 3.18 -8.16 -9.98
CA LEU A 62 1.86 -8.00 -9.37
C LEU A 62 0.98 -7.17 -10.30
N THR A 63 -0.28 -7.59 -10.48
CA THR A 63 -1.29 -6.82 -11.23
C THR A 63 -2.34 -6.27 -10.26
N LEU A 64 -2.47 -4.95 -10.22
CA LEU A 64 -3.32 -4.22 -9.29
C LEU A 64 -4.43 -3.49 -10.02
N GLN A 65 -5.63 -3.46 -9.45
CA GLN A 65 -6.71 -2.59 -9.93
C GLN A 65 -6.43 -1.13 -9.56
N VAL A 66 -6.65 -0.22 -10.50
CA VAL A 66 -6.41 1.21 -10.30
C VAL A 66 -7.40 1.81 -9.29
N ARG A 67 -8.64 1.31 -9.23
CA ARG A 67 -9.73 1.85 -8.41
C ARG A 67 -9.63 1.59 -6.90
N ASP A 68 -8.90 0.54 -6.51
CA ASP A 68 -8.86 0.06 -5.11
C ASP A 68 -7.51 -0.55 -4.72
N LEU A 69 -6.52 -0.53 -5.62
CA LEU A 69 -5.19 -1.10 -5.42
C LEU A 69 -5.21 -2.59 -5.00
N TYR A 70 -6.33 -3.32 -5.20
CA TYR A 70 -6.34 -4.75 -4.92
C TYR A 70 -5.45 -5.45 -5.93
N VAL A 71 -4.52 -6.26 -5.43
CA VAL A 71 -3.78 -7.21 -6.26
C VAL A 71 -4.76 -8.30 -6.70
N THR A 72 -4.92 -8.43 -8.01
CA THR A 72 -5.76 -9.44 -8.64
C THR A 72 -4.95 -10.64 -9.10
N HIS A 73 -3.68 -10.42 -9.48
CA HIS A 73 -2.81 -11.46 -9.98
C HIS A 73 -1.37 -11.32 -9.50
N ILE A 74 -0.71 -12.46 -9.34
CA ILE A 74 0.73 -12.61 -9.11
C ILE A 74 1.26 -13.46 -10.28
N GLY A 75 2.08 -12.85 -11.15
CA GLY A 75 2.38 -13.40 -12.46
C GLY A 75 1.08 -13.63 -13.25
N THR A 76 0.79 -14.89 -13.55
CA THR A 76 -0.44 -15.34 -14.23
C THR A 76 -1.50 -15.90 -13.26
N GLN A 77 -1.18 -16.03 -11.97
CA GLN A 77 -2.07 -16.67 -10.99
C GLN A 77 -2.98 -15.65 -10.34
N LEU A 78 -4.27 -16.01 -10.16
CA LEU A 78 -5.22 -15.21 -9.41
C LEU A 78 -4.85 -15.16 -7.93
N PHE A 79 -4.98 -13.96 -7.35
CA PHE A 79 -4.81 -13.73 -5.92
C PHE A 79 -5.98 -12.91 -5.41
N GLY A 80 -6.48 -13.23 -4.21
CA GLY A 80 -7.68 -12.55 -3.68
C GLY A 80 -7.75 -12.40 -2.17
N ARG A 81 -6.99 -13.18 -1.40
CA ARG A 81 -7.00 -13.08 0.06
C ARG A 81 -5.64 -13.43 0.65
N TYR A 82 -5.35 -12.84 1.80
CA TYR A 82 -4.17 -13.21 2.59
C TYR A 82 -4.34 -14.58 3.24
N ALA A 83 -3.21 -15.27 3.42
CA ALA A 83 -3.10 -16.42 4.29
C ALA A 83 -3.56 -16.09 5.71
N SER A 84 -4.27 -17.03 6.35
CA SER A 84 -4.73 -16.89 7.72
C SER A 84 -3.58 -16.88 8.73
N THR A 85 -2.43 -17.44 8.35
CA THR A 85 -1.19 -17.54 9.13
C THR A 85 -0.23 -16.36 8.95
N LEU A 86 -0.59 -15.38 8.10
CA LEU A 86 0.27 -14.24 7.79
C LEU A 86 0.68 -13.42 9.04
N ASP A 87 -0.18 -13.39 10.06
CA ASP A 87 0.08 -12.74 11.35
C ASP A 87 1.18 -13.41 12.18
N ARG A 88 1.56 -14.66 11.86
CA ARG A 88 2.63 -15.40 12.51
C ARG A 88 3.99 -15.13 11.90
N LEU A 89 4.04 -14.49 10.73
CA LEU A 89 5.29 -14.15 10.06
C LEU A 89 5.93 -12.91 10.69
N ALA A 90 7.23 -12.99 10.91
CA ALA A 90 8.07 -11.87 11.33
C ALA A 90 9.23 -11.71 10.34
N PRO A 91 8.93 -11.31 9.08
CA PRO A 91 9.91 -11.30 8.01
C PRO A 91 10.97 -10.23 8.26
N GLN A 92 12.16 -10.51 7.75
CA GLN A 92 13.29 -9.58 7.67
C GLN A 92 13.49 -9.18 6.20
N ALA A 93 14.41 -8.25 5.90
CA ALA A 93 14.63 -7.84 4.52
C ALA A 93 15.06 -9.02 3.62
N LEU A 94 15.97 -9.86 4.11
CA LEU A 94 16.41 -11.07 3.41
C LEU A 94 15.26 -12.06 3.16
N THR A 95 14.26 -12.08 4.04
CA THR A 95 13.03 -12.87 3.83
C THR A 95 12.28 -12.38 2.60
N LEU A 96 12.22 -11.06 2.38
CA LEU A 96 11.55 -10.47 1.23
C LEU A 96 12.28 -10.78 -0.09
N ASP A 97 13.62 -10.74 -0.09
CA ASP A 97 14.42 -11.17 -1.23
C ASP A 97 14.24 -12.67 -1.51
N GLN A 98 14.28 -13.49 -0.46
CA GLN A 98 14.04 -14.93 -0.56
C GLN A 98 12.66 -15.24 -1.15
N VAL A 99 11.62 -14.49 -0.78
CA VAL A 99 10.28 -14.61 -1.39
C VAL A 99 10.38 -14.50 -2.90
N VAL A 100 11.05 -13.46 -3.40
CA VAL A 100 11.14 -13.20 -4.85
C VAL A 100 11.85 -14.36 -5.57
N HIS A 101 12.92 -14.89 -5.01
CA HIS A 101 13.66 -16.02 -5.61
C HIS A 101 12.91 -17.36 -5.52
N GLU A 102 12.21 -17.63 -4.43
CA GLU A 102 11.57 -18.93 -4.17
C GLU A 102 10.13 -19.03 -4.67
N LEU A 103 9.43 -17.91 -4.86
CA LEU A 103 8.03 -17.92 -5.31
C LEU A 103 7.78 -18.77 -6.57
N PRO A 104 8.64 -18.75 -7.60
CA PRO A 104 8.42 -19.52 -8.83
C PRO A 104 8.42 -21.04 -8.63
N THR A 105 9.10 -21.54 -7.58
CA THR A 105 9.24 -22.97 -7.29
C THR A 105 8.47 -23.41 -6.04
N ALA A 106 7.96 -22.46 -5.25
CA ALA A 106 7.16 -22.74 -4.07
C ALA A 106 5.83 -23.43 -4.42
N GLN A 107 5.37 -24.30 -3.53
CA GLN A 107 4.11 -25.04 -3.68
C GLN A 107 3.32 -25.06 -2.36
N GLY A 108 2.03 -25.41 -2.45
CA GLY A 108 1.16 -25.61 -1.28
C GLY A 108 1.04 -24.38 -0.37
N ASP A 109 1.01 -24.62 0.94
CA ASP A 109 0.84 -23.56 1.95
C ASP A 109 1.96 -22.52 1.89
N ARG A 110 3.20 -22.95 1.66
CA ARG A 110 4.35 -22.05 1.57
C ARG A 110 4.24 -21.07 0.41
N LEU A 111 3.75 -21.52 -0.76
CA LEU A 111 3.46 -20.62 -1.88
C LEU A 111 2.45 -19.55 -1.47
N PHE A 112 1.37 -19.95 -0.82
CA PHE A 112 0.31 -19.03 -0.43
C PHE A 112 0.76 -18.02 0.64
N GLU A 113 1.58 -18.44 1.60
CA GLU A 113 2.20 -17.56 2.59
C GLU A 113 3.14 -16.55 1.93
N TRP A 114 4.02 -17.00 1.02
CA TRP A 114 4.94 -16.13 0.29
C TRP A 114 4.22 -15.13 -0.60
N GLN A 115 3.19 -15.56 -1.33
CA GLN A 115 2.31 -14.67 -2.10
C GLN A 115 1.64 -13.63 -1.20
N SER A 116 1.13 -14.07 -0.05
CA SER A 116 0.46 -13.19 0.92
C SER A 116 1.40 -12.15 1.50
N LEU A 117 2.63 -12.54 1.86
CA LEU A 117 3.64 -11.63 2.36
C LEU A 117 4.05 -10.59 1.30
N LEU A 118 4.30 -11.03 0.07
CA LEU A 118 4.66 -10.13 -1.03
C LEU A 118 3.57 -9.10 -1.29
N VAL A 119 2.32 -9.55 -1.40
CA VAL A 119 1.16 -8.66 -1.62
C VAL A 119 0.95 -7.74 -0.44
N PHE A 120 1.11 -8.23 0.79
CA PHE A 120 1.03 -7.40 1.99
C PHE A 120 2.05 -6.26 1.93
N CYS A 121 3.33 -6.56 1.72
CA CYS A 121 4.37 -5.54 1.69
C CYS A 121 4.15 -4.52 0.58
N VAL A 122 3.71 -4.91 -0.62
CA VAL A 122 3.52 -3.96 -1.73
C VAL A 122 2.20 -3.19 -1.62
N ALA A 123 1.07 -3.90 -1.59
CA ALA A 123 -0.25 -3.27 -1.64
C ALA A 123 -0.50 -2.41 -0.40
N GLU A 124 -0.10 -2.87 0.78
CA GLU A 124 -0.32 -2.13 2.01
C GLU A 124 0.62 -0.93 2.16
N SER A 125 1.84 -1.01 1.59
CA SER A 125 2.71 0.18 1.46
C SER A 125 2.11 1.23 0.53
N LEU A 126 1.49 0.83 -0.58
CA LEU A 126 0.79 1.77 -1.45
C LEU A 126 -0.36 2.47 -0.72
N ARG A 127 -1.08 1.76 0.15
CA ARG A 127 -2.25 2.25 0.89
C ARG A 127 -1.90 3.09 2.12
N ASN A 128 -0.82 2.75 2.84
CA ASN A 128 -0.49 3.29 4.15
C ASN A 128 0.98 3.73 4.23
N ASP A 129 1.22 4.99 4.60
CA ASP A 129 2.59 5.49 4.81
C ASP A 129 3.30 4.77 5.95
N LEU A 130 2.56 4.41 7.01
CA LEU A 130 3.10 3.67 8.15
C LEU A 130 3.72 2.33 7.73
N ILE A 131 3.04 1.58 6.85
CA ILE A 131 3.52 0.27 6.39
C ILE A 131 4.67 0.46 5.39
N ALA A 132 4.59 1.44 4.50
CA ALA A 132 5.69 1.78 3.60
C ALA A 132 6.97 2.13 4.36
N MET A 133 6.85 2.92 5.43
CA MET A 133 7.96 3.27 6.32
C MET A 133 8.49 2.05 7.07
N ALA A 134 7.62 1.21 7.63
CA ALA A 134 8.03 0.03 8.38
C ALA A 134 8.80 -0.98 7.49
N VAL A 135 8.33 -1.21 6.26
CA VAL A 135 9.05 -2.06 5.29
C VAL A 135 10.37 -1.42 4.89
N GLY A 136 10.40 -0.11 4.63
CA GLY A 136 11.64 0.61 4.32
C GLY A 136 12.66 0.52 5.46
N GLN A 137 12.25 0.73 6.70
CA GLN A 137 13.11 0.60 7.88
C GLN A 137 13.63 -0.83 8.06
N MET A 138 12.79 -1.85 7.84
CA MET A 138 13.22 -3.24 7.86
C MET A 138 14.33 -3.50 6.83
N ILE A 139 14.18 -2.97 5.62
CA ILE A 139 15.18 -3.09 4.54
C ILE A 139 16.45 -2.32 4.90
N SER A 140 16.35 -1.05 5.25
CA SER A 140 17.50 -0.21 5.64
C SER A 140 18.27 -0.75 6.84
N ALA A 141 17.61 -1.37 7.82
CA ALA A 141 18.30 -1.98 8.95
C ALA A 141 19.12 -3.23 8.56
N THR A 142 18.77 -3.88 7.45
CA THR A 142 19.44 -5.10 6.98
C THR A 142 20.49 -4.80 5.90
N MET A 143 20.20 -3.84 5.03
CA MET A 143 21.07 -3.43 3.90
C MET A 143 21.95 -2.22 4.22
N GLY A 144 21.65 -1.49 5.30
CA GLY A 144 22.37 -0.30 5.74
C GLY A 144 23.80 -0.57 6.18
N ASN A 145 24.52 0.53 6.43
CA ASN A 145 25.97 0.57 6.64
C ASN A 145 26.48 -0.64 7.46
N PRO A 146 27.32 -1.52 6.88
CA PRO A 146 27.79 -2.77 7.52
C PRO A 146 28.59 -2.54 8.81
N VAL A 147 28.99 -1.30 9.09
CA VAL A 147 29.68 -0.88 10.32
C VAL A 147 28.71 -0.70 11.49
N LEU A 148 27.45 -0.33 11.23
CA LEU A 148 26.42 -0.14 12.25
C LEU A 148 25.58 -1.41 12.37
N ARG A 149 26.16 -2.45 12.97
CA ARG A 149 25.47 -3.72 13.26
C ARG A 149 24.43 -3.55 14.36
N GLY A 150 23.25 -3.06 13.99
CA GLY A 150 22.04 -3.16 14.82
C GLY A 150 21.45 -4.59 14.74
N PRO A 151 20.55 -4.95 15.67
CA PRO A 151 19.79 -6.19 15.55
C PRO A 151 18.97 -6.18 14.26
N ALA A 152 18.80 -7.35 13.63
CA ALA A 152 17.97 -7.49 12.44
C ALA A 152 16.55 -7.00 12.73
N ALA A 153 16.10 -5.98 12.00
CA ALA A 153 14.75 -5.47 12.14
C ALA A 153 13.77 -6.44 11.47
N GLN A 154 12.69 -6.75 12.19
CA GLN A 154 11.59 -7.55 11.68
C GLN A 154 10.39 -6.64 11.41
N LEU A 155 9.62 -6.96 10.38
CA LEU A 155 8.32 -6.32 10.16
C LEU A 155 7.29 -6.98 11.10
N PRO A 156 6.67 -6.25 12.05
CA PRO A 156 5.63 -6.80 12.91
C PRO A 156 4.31 -6.91 12.14
N VAL A 157 4.20 -7.90 11.25
CA VAL A 157 3.02 -8.10 10.38
C VAL A 157 1.74 -8.20 11.19
N ARG A 158 1.79 -8.87 12.35
CA ARG A 158 0.67 -8.98 13.31
C ARG A 158 0.05 -7.63 13.69
N ASP A 159 0.86 -6.59 13.84
CA ASP A 159 0.38 -5.28 14.31
C ASP A 159 -0.25 -4.45 13.18
N TYR A 160 0.17 -4.70 11.95
CA TYR A 160 -0.28 -4.00 10.76
C TYR A 160 -1.43 -4.73 10.03
N LEU A 161 -1.55 -6.04 10.19
CA LEU A 161 -2.57 -6.84 9.52
C LEU A 161 -4.01 -6.39 9.84
N PRO A 162 -4.37 -6.00 11.08
CA PRO A 162 -5.69 -5.42 11.34
C PRO A 162 -5.98 -4.14 10.54
N ILE A 163 -4.96 -3.31 10.33
CA ILE A 163 -5.06 -2.08 9.53
C ILE A 163 -5.32 -2.45 8.06
N ALA A 164 -4.54 -3.38 7.51
CA ALA A 164 -4.70 -3.86 6.14
C ALA A 164 -6.10 -4.46 5.90
N ARG A 165 -6.58 -5.31 6.81
CA ARG A 165 -7.88 -5.97 6.71
C ARG A 165 -9.06 -5.00 6.76
N THR A 166 -8.92 -3.89 7.46
CA THR A 166 -9.98 -2.88 7.61
C THR A 166 -9.85 -1.72 6.63
N TRP A 167 -8.81 -1.68 5.79
CA TRP A 167 -8.54 -0.58 4.87
C TRP A 167 -9.75 -0.18 4.03
N GLY A 168 -10.45 -1.15 3.43
CA GLY A 168 -11.62 -0.87 2.59
C GLY A 168 -12.76 -0.18 3.36
N GLN A 169 -13.06 -0.65 4.57
CA GLN A 169 -14.11 -0.08 5.42
C GLN A 169 -13.71 1.28 5.99
N ALA A 170 -12.45 1.41 6.43
CA ALA A 170 -11.92 2.67 6.93
C ALA A 170 -11.85 3.72 5.83
N SER A 171 -11.54 3.33 4.59
CA SER A 171 -11.58 4.23 3.44
C SER A 171 -12.99 4.74 3.15
N ASP A 172 -14.01 3.87 3.22
CA ASP A 172 -15.41 4.30 3.07
C ASP A 172 -15.81 5.25 4.19
N ALA A 173 -15.49 4.92 5.44
CA ALA A 173 -15.81 5.75 6.59
C ALA A 173 -15.15 7.13 6.52
N VAL A 174 -13.88 7.20 6.12
CA VAL A 174 -13.18 8.47 5.88
C VAL A 174 -13.86 9.26 4.77
N PHE A 175 -14.21 8.63 3.65
CA PHE A 175 -14.89 9.30 2.55
C PHE A 175 -16.25 9.89 2.98
N GLN A 176 -17.02 9.12 3.74
CA GLN A 176 -18.34 9.52 4.25
C GLN A 176 -18.27 10.58 5.35
N ALA A 177 -17.15 10.70 6.07
CA ALA A 177 -16.96 11.73 7.08
C ALA A 177 -16.85 13.15 6.49
N PHE A 178 -16.46 13.26 5.22
CA PHE A 178 -16.39 14.54 4.53
C PHE A 178 -17.77 15.10 4.17
N SER A 179 -17.85 16.42 4.01
CA SER A 179 -19.06 17.09 3.54
C SER A 179 -19.49 16.61 2.14
N PRO A 180 -20.79 16.71 1.79
CA PRO A 180 -21.26 16.41 0.44
C PRO A 180 -20.57 17.25 -0.65
N GLN A 181 -20.07 18.44 -0.30
CA GLN A 181 -19.29 19.27 -1.23
C GLN A 181 -17.92 18.64 -1.50
N ALA A 182 -17.17 18.30 -0.46
CA ALA A 182 -15.87 17.63 -0.58
C ALA A 182 -15.99 16.33 -1.39
N GLN A 183 -16.95 15.48 -1.05
CA GLN A 183 -17.20 14.22 -1.75
C GLN A 183 -17.42 14.43 -3.25
N ARG A 184 -18.25 15.42 -3.65
CA ARG A 184 -18.48 15.72 -5.07
C ARG A 184 -17.24 16.26 -5.79
N ILE A 185 -16.43 17.09 -5.13
CA ILE A 185 -15.23 17.70 -5.73
C ILE A 185 -14.19 16.63 -6.02
N VAL A 186 -13.86 15.78 -5.04
CA VAL A 186 -12.75 14.81 -5.18
C VAL A 186 -13.03 13.68 -6.15
N LEU A 187 -14.31 13.43 -6.45
CA LEU A 187 -14.70 12.47 -7.47
C LEU A 187 -14.57 13.02 -8.91
N ARG A 188 -14.24 14.29 -9.12
CA ARG A 188 -14.13 14.85 -10.48
C ARG A 188 -12.66 15.03 -10.88
N PRO A 189 -12.31 14.78 -12.15
CA PRO A 189 -10.99 15.12 -12.67
C PRO A 189 -10.68 16.60 -12.45
N ARG A 190 -9.43 16.93 -12.08
CA ARG A 190 -9.03 18.33 -11.82
C ARG A 190 -9.26 19.26 -13.01
N SER A 191 -9.17 18.76 -14.24
CA SER A 191 -9.46 19.52 -15.47
C SER A 191 -10.90 20.04 -15.51
N GLN A 192 -11.84 19.33 -14.87
CA GLN A 192 -13.25 19.69 -14.83
C GLN A 192 -13.63 20.59 -13.64
N LEU A 193 -12.74 20.74 -12.65
CA LEU A 193 -12.97 21.57 -11.48
C LEU A 193 -12.77 23.06 -11.80
N SER A 194 -13.67 23.89 -11.29
CA SER A 194 -13.52 25.35 -11.27
C SER A 194 -12.34 25.79 -10.38
N LEU A 195 -11.91 27.04 -10.51
CA LEU A 195 -10.80 27.56 -9.71
C LEU A 195 -11.10 27.57 -8.20
N VAL A 196 -12.36 27.81 -7.81
CA VAL A 196 -12.81 27.74 -6.41
C VAL A 196 -12.75 26.30 -5.90
N GLU A 197 -13.28 25.33 -6.67
CA GLU A 197 -13.25 23.91 -6.28
C GLU A 197 -11.82 23.37 -6.19
N ARG A 198 -10.90 23.81 -7.05
CA ARG A 198 -9.48 23.41 -6.98
C ARG A 198 -8.76 23.92 -5.72
N ARG A 199 -9.27 24.99 -5.11
CA ARG A 199 -8.77 25.59 -3.87
C ARG A 199 -9.59 25.17 -2.65
N PHE A 200 -10.54 24.25 -2.82
CA PHE A 200 -11.29 23.71 -1.71
C PHE A 200 -10.40 22.76 -0.90
N TYR A 201 -10.43 22.92 0.42
CA TYR A 201 -9.75 22.06 1.38
C TYR A 201 -10.74 21.74 2.49
N GLU A 202 -10.74 20.49 2.93
CA GLU A 202 -11.51 20.05 4.09
C GLU A 202 -10.69 19.06 4.89
N ARG A 203 -10.72 19.19 6.21
CA ARG A 203 -10.13 18.23 7.13
C ARG A 203 -11.17 17.17 7.48
N VAL A 204 -10.74 15.91 7.48
CA VAL A 204 -11.56 14.80 7.95
C VAL A 204 -11.96 15.02 9.42
N ASP A 205 -13.23 14.80 9.72
CA ASP A 205 -13.76 14.83 11.07
C ASP A 205 -13.73 13.43 11.69
N GLU A 206 -12.86 13.22 12.67
CA GLU A 206 -12.70 11.93 13.34
C GLU A 206 -13.98 11.48 14.05
N THR A 207 -14.80 12.42 14.53
CA THR A 207 -16.00 12.11 15.32
C THR A 207 -17.07 11.39 14.50
N LYS A 208 -16.99 11.48 13.16
CA LYS A 208 -17.89 10.80 12.22
C LYS A 208 -17.41 9.41 11.83
N ILE A 209 -16.22 8.99 12.27
CA ILE A 209 -15.66 7.69 11.95
C ILE A 209 -15.98 6.69 13.08
N PRO A 210 -16.46 5.47 12.77
CA PRO A 210 -16.66 4.43 13.77
C PRO A 210 -15.38 4.18 14.57
N SER A 211 -15.49 4.13 15.90
CA SER A 211 -14.34 4.04 16.82
C SER A 211 -13.38 2.88 16.50
N HIS A 212 -13.91 1.74 16.07
CA HIS A 212 -13.11 0.57 15.68
C HIS A 212 -12.29 0.77 14.40
N LEU A 213 -12.59 1.78 13.58
CA LEU A 213 -11.87 2.10 12.33
C LEU A 213 -10.90 3.27 12.48
N VAL A 214 -10.97 4.05 13.56
CA VAL A 214 -10.17 5.27 13.76
C VAL A 214 -8.67 5.00 13.62
N ARG A 215 -8.16 3.91 14.23
CA ARG A 215 -6.74 3.54 14.14
C ARG A 215 -6.30 3.36 12.69
N SER A 216 -7.10 2.65 11.89
CA SER A 216 -6.81 2.43 10.46
C SER A 216 -6.97 3.72 9.67
N ALA A 217 -8.05 4.48 9.89
CA ALA A 217 -8.31 5.75 9.21
C ALA A 217 -7.16 6.77 9.35
N ARG A 218 -6.49 6.78 10.50
CA ARG A 218 -5.32 7.64 10.77
C ARG A 218 -4.09 7.30 9.94
N THR A 219 -3.88 6.03 9.57
CA THR A 219 -2.69 5.59 8.84
C THR A 219 -2.85 5.59 7.33
N ILE A 220 -4.08 5.62 6.84
CA ILE A 220 -4.39 5.57 5.41
C ILE A 220 -3.85 6.81 4.71
N LYS A 221 -3.12 6.57 3.63
CA LYS A 221 -2.69 7.60 2.68
C LYS A 221 -3.56 7.62 1.44
N VAL A 222 -3.91 6.44 0.92
CA VAL A 222 -4.73 6.29 -0.29
C VAL A 222 -6.10 5.73 0.08
N LEU A 223 -7.13 6.49 -0.27
CA LEU A 223 -8.52 6.06 -0.20
C LEU A 223 -8.86 5.26 -1.46
N LYS A 224 -9.60 4.16 -1.28
CA LYS A 224 -10.26 3.49 -2.40
C LYS A 224 -11.27 4.44 -3.03
N ARG A 225 -11.52 4.26 -4.32
CA ARG A 225 -12.58 5.00 -5.00
C ARG A 225 -13.93 4.43 -4.56
N PRO A 226 -14.90 5.26 -4.10
CA PRO A 226 -16.26 4.81 -3.87
C PRO A 226 -16.86 4.22 -5.14
N GLY A 227 -17.56 3.09 -4.99
CA GLY A 227 -18.27 2.38 -6.07
C GLY A 227 -19.67 2.91 -6.29
#